data_AF-A0AA35W775-F1
#
_entry.id   AF-A0AA35W775-F1
#
_cell.length_a   1.000
_cell.length_b   1.000
_cell.length_c   1.000
_cell.angle_alpha   90.00
_cell.angle_beta   90.00
_cell.angle_gamma   90.00
#
_symmetry.space_group_name_H-M   'P 1'
#
loop_
_entity.id
_entity.type
_entity.pdbx_description
1 polymer ?
#
loop_
_entity_poly.entity_id
_entity_poly.type
_entity_poly.pdbx_seq_one_letter_code
_entity_poly.pdbx_strand_id
1 'polypeptide(L)'
;MASWLFACLLTLVTVVVLPVPGVRAEVFTALVHMEGLVSLEKELLGGLESYLELERQRLGRVEQFADRVRLALTSASQDPSTHLSDPVNAYQLVNRFTNGWATLHDHVYEDNAQGLMANISYYNFRFPDTEDFTGAVTAILRLQDTYRLSPSLITSGKLGTTTTLPMTSEESFQLAMDVYDSKDYRYARDWMKETLRLLDEEGHSSTVDLSDVYDHLSFAEYKLGNLKRAAHYTRLMLQNDPTHARAQRNVAYFEELIRTEPEKYINQDDERGEEGEGETAESRESMTQYERYQSLCRGPWPLPKEYDSELTCFYYDNHRTPSLVIRPVKVEVVFHKPRIFMLRGILSEREMDRLKELAGPIVRPVDVYNTSEV
;
A
#
# COMPACT_ATOMS: atom_id res chain seq x y z
N MET A 1 54.56 8.32 -40.56
CA MET A 1 54.25 7.54 -39.35
C MET A 1 53.54 8.38 -38.27
N ALA A 2 52.58 9.23 -38.64
CA ALA A 2 51.86 10.08 -37.67
C ALA A 2 50.33 9.89 -37.72
N SER A 3 49.78 9.33 -38.80
CA SER A 3 48.33 9.15 -38.97
C SER A 3 47.76 7.89 -38.29
N TRP A 4 48.59 6.92 -37.94
CA TRP A 4 48.14 5.67 -37.29
C TRP A 4 48.06 5.77 -35.76
N LEU A 5 48.81 6.70 -35.15
CA LEU A 5 48.77 6.92 -33.69
C LEU A 5 47.53 7.70 -33.25
N PHE A 6 47.00 8.58 -34.11
CA PHE A 6 45.76 9.33 -33.83
C PHE A 6 44.50 8.44 -33.90
N ALA A 7 44.49 7.44 -34.77
CA ALA A 7 43.35 6.53 -34.91
C ALA A 7 43.21 5.60 -33.68
N CYS A 8 44.31 5.14 -33.09
CA CYS A 8 44.26 4.31 -31.88
C CYS A 8 43.93 5.09 -30.60
N LEU A 9 44.22 6.40 -30.54
CA LEU A 9 43.88 7.24 -29.39
C LEU A 9 42.40 7.63 -29.37
N LEU A 10 41.76 7.79 -30.54
CA LEU A 10 40.32 8.07 -30.66
C LEU A 10 39.45 6.84 -30.39
N THR A 11 39.92 5.63 -30.68
CA THR A 11 39.21 4.39 -30.35
C THR A 11 39.35 3.99 -28.87
N LEU A 12 40.42 4.41 -28.18
CA LEU A 12 40.57 4.16 -26.74
C LEU A 12 39.74 5.14 -25.87
N VAL A 13 39.48 6.34 -26.36
CA VAL A 13 38.65 7.35 -25.65
C VAL A 13 37.16 7.12 -25.83
N THR A 14 36.73 6.42 -26.89
CA THR A 14 35.30 6.13 -27.14
C THR A 14 34.77 4.88 -26.44
N VAL A 15 35.62 4.08 -25.79
CA VAL A 15 35.20 2.86 -25.06
C VAL A 15 34.99 3.09 -23.55
N VAL A 16 35.30 4.29 -23.01
CA VAL A 16 35.25 4.55 -21.55
C VAL A 16 34.03 5.37 -21.09
N VAL A 17 33.13 5.77 -22.00
CA VAL A 17 31.89 6.49 -21.61
C VAL A 17 30.66 5.80 -22.21
N LEU A 18 30.47 4.54 -21.87
CA LEU A 18 29.12 3.99 -21.82
C LEU A 18 28.60 4.31 -20.41
N PRO A 19 27.51 5.09 -20.27
CA PRO A 19 26.86 5.24 -18.99
C PRO A 19 26.36 3.85 -18.61
N VAL A 20 27.00 3.24 -17.62
CA VAL A 20 26.42 2.08 -16.95
C VAL A 20 25.09 2.59 -16.40
N PRO A 21 23.93 2.09 -16.86
CA PRO A 21 22.68 2.44 -16.21
C PRO A 21 22.84 2.04 -14.75
N GLY A 22 22.78 3.03 -13.87
CA GLY A 22 22.84 2.82 -12.44
C GLY A 22 21.67 1.92 -12.08
N VAL A 23 21.94 0.64 -11.88
CA VAL A 23 20.97 -0.28 -11.30
C VAL A 23 20.69 0.25 -9.91
N ARG A 24 19.47 0.73 -9.69
CA ARG A 24 18.99 1.26 -8.43
C ARG A 24 19.14 0.16 -7.38
N ALA A 25 19.88 0.45 -6.32
CA ALA A 25 19.82 -0.31 -5.09
C ALA A 25 18.49 0.08 -4.43
N GLU A 26 17.51 -0.83 -4.37
CA GLU A 26 16.13 -0.47 -4.01
C GLU A 26 15.71 -0.95 -2.61
N VAL A 27 16.18 -2.10 -2.10
CA VAL A 27 15.56 -2.68 -0.88
C VAL A 27 16.14 -2.14 0.44
N PHE A 28 17.46 -2.05 0.58
CA PHE A 28 18.09 -1.58 1.84
C PHE A 28 18.09 -0.05 1.96
N THR A 29 18.20 0.64 0.83
CA THR A 29 17.89 2.06 0.70
C THR A 29 16.41 2.31 1.02
N ALA A 30 15.47 1.50 0.54
CA ALA A 30 14.06 1.64 0.91
C ALA A 30 13.83 1.50 2.42
N LEU A 31 14.43 0.54 3.12
CA LEU A 31 14.23 0.43 4.58
C LEU A 31 14.74 1.67 5.35
N VAL A 32 15.95 2.14 5.06
CA VAL A 32 16.50 3.37 5.69
C VAL A 32 15.69 4.61 5.27
N HIS A 33 15.20 4.64 4.04
CA HIS A 33 14.34 5.71 3.53
C HIS A 33 12.97 5.71 4.23
N MET A 34 12.35 4.53 4.42
CA MET A 34 11.07 4.33 5.12
C MET A 34 11.16 4.74 6.60
N GLU A 35 12.26 4.44 7.30
CA GLU A 35 12.48 4.95 8.67
C GLU A 35 12.54 6.49 8.69
N GLY A 36 13.14 7.09 7.66
CA GLY A 36 13.14 8.54 7.45
C GLY A 36 11.74 9.11 7.21
N LEU A 37 10.88 8.40 6.49
CA LEU A 37 9.49 8.80 6.23
C LEU A 37 8.66 8.83 7.52
N VAL A 38 8.85 7.88 8.44
CA VAL A 38 8.16 7.90 9.75
C VAL A 38 8.55 9.14 10.55
N SER A 39 9.83 9.53 10.51
CA SER A 39 10.29 10.75 11.19
C SER A 39 9.70 12.01 10.55
N LEU A 40 9.59 12.02 9.22
CA LEU A 40 8.98 13.12 8.46
C LEU A 40 7.48 13.23 8.73
N GLU A 41 6.75 12.11 8.76
CA GLU A 41 5.32 12.07 9.07
C GLU A 41 5.04 12.68 10.45
N LYS A 42 5.89 12.39 11.44
CA LYS A 42 5.80 13.01 12.77
C LYS A 42 5.97 14.53 12.74
N GLU A 43 6.86 15.05 11.90
CA GLU A 43 7.05 16.50 11.76
C GLU A 43 5.85 17.15 11.07
N LEU A 44 5.32 16.53 10.02
CA LEU A 44 4.11 16.99 9.33
C LEU A 44 2.89 16.96 10.25
N LEU A 45 2.76 15.92 11.09
CA LEU A 45 1.70 15.82 12.08
C LEU A 45 1.72 17.01 13.06
N GLY A 46 2.90 17.41 13.55
CA GLY A 46 3.01 18.59 14.42
C GLY A 46 2.56 19.89 13.73
N GLY A 47 2.83 20.02 12.42
CA GLY A 47 2.31 21.11 11.60
C GLY A 47 0.78 21.07 11.45
N LEU A 48 0.22 19.87 11.24
CA LEU A 48 -1.22 19.65 11.13
C LEU A 48 -1.94 19.95 12.44
N GLU A 49 -1.40 19.51 13.57
CA GLU A 49 -1.95 19.81 14.90
C GLU A 49 -1.97 21.32 15.18
N SER A 50 -0.90 22.03 14.79
CA SER A 50 -0.82 23.49 14.91
C SER A 50 -1.87 24.18 14.04
N TYR A 51 -2.07 23.72 12.81
CA TYR A 51 -3.12 24.21 11.92
C TYR A 51 -4.51 23.99 12.53
N LEU A 52 -4.80 22.77 13.01
CA LEU A 52 -6.08 22.43 13.63
C LEU A 52 -6.38 23.31 14.85
N GLU A 53 -5.38 23.65 15.65
CA GLU A 53 -5.55 24.54 16.80
C GLU A 53 -5.92 25.97 16.36
N LEU A 54 -5.21 26.53 15.37
CA LEU A 54 -5.51 27.85 14.82
C LEU A 54 -6.91 27.91 14.19
N GLU A 55 -7.30 26.88 13.45
CA GLU A 55 -8.64 26.73 12.87
C GLU A 55 -9.74 26.70 13.93
N ARG A 56 -9.56 25.91 15.00
CA ARG A 56 -10.51 25.87 16.12
C ARG A 56 -10.64 27.22 16.81
N GLN A 57 -9.55 27.94 17.00
CA GLN A 57 -9.59 29.28 17.59
C GLN A 57 -10.31 30.28 16.68
N ARG A 58 -10.04 30.25 15.36
CA ARG A 58 -10.72 31.09 14.37
C ARG A 58 -12.22 30.79 14.35
N LEU A 59 -12.59 29.51 14.26
CA LEU A 59 -13.98 29.07 14.27
C LEU A 59 -14.67 29.47 15.58
N GLY A 60 -14.02 29.31 16.72
CA GLY A 60 -14.55 29.73 18.02
C GLY A 60 -14.85 31.23 18.09
N ARG A 61 -14.04 32.10 17.45
CA ARG A 61 -14.34 33.54 17.35
C ARG A 61 -15.59 33.80 16.50
N VAL A 62 -15.74 33.08 15.40
CA VAL A 62 -16.91 33.17 14.51
C VAL A 62 -18.18 32.70 15.22
N GLU A 63 -18.12 31.56 15.92
CA GLU A 63 -19.22 31.01 16.71
C GLU A 63 -19.66 31.98 17.82
N GLN A 64 -18.72 32.54 18.58
CA GLN A 64 -19.02 33.54 19.61
C GLN A 64 -19.75 34.77 19.05
N PHE A 65 -19.34 35.24 17.87
CA PHE A 65 -20.03 36.35 17.22
C PHE A 65 -21.45 35.94 16.79
N ALA A 66 -21.61 34.76 16.19
CA ALA A 66 -22.92 34.24 15.79
C ALA A 66 -23.86 34.10 16.99
N ASP A 67 -23.39 33.60 18.12
CA ASP A 67 -24.18 33.46 19.35
C ASP A 67 -24.62 34.80 19.93
N ARG A 68 -23.75 35.81 19.90
CA ARG A 68 -24.12 37.19 20.29
C ARG A 68 -25.23 37.75 19.39
N VAL A 69 -25.16 37.50 18.08
CA VAL A 69 -26.20 37.93 17.14
C VAL A 69 -27.51 37.18 17.40
N ARG A 70 -27.47 35.86 17.60
CA ARG A 70 -28.65 35.05 17.95
C ARG A 70 -29.34 35.57 19.21
N LEU A 71 -28.58 35.79 20.28
CA LEU A 71 -29.11 36.30 21.54
C LEU A 71 -29.78 37.67 21.36
N ALA A 72 -29.15 38.57 20.60
CA ALA A 72 -29.70 39.89 20.31
C ALA A 72 -30.99 39.81 19.48
N LEU A 73 -31.09 38.85 18.56
CA LEU A 73 -32.30 38.66 17.75
C LEU A 73 -33.45 38.05 18.56
N THR A 74 -33.19 37.15 19.51
CA THR A 74 -34.24 36.57 20.37
C THR A 74 -35.05 37.64 21.10
N SER A 75 -34.39 38.70 21.60
CA SER A 75 -35.04 39.81 22.31
C SER A 75 -35.63 40.87 21.36
N ALA A 76 -35.07 41.06 20.17
CA ALA A 76 -35.54 42.04 19.19
C ALA A 76 -36.71 41.56 18.30
N SER A 77 -36.87 40.24 18.11
CA SER A 77 -37.83 39.69 17.14
C SER A 77 -39.30 39.85 17.53
N GLN A 78 -39.59 40.04 18.82
CA GLN A 78 -40.97 40.13 19.33
C GLN A 78 -41.55 41.55 19.21
N ASP A 79 -40.74 42.58 19.46
CA ASP A 79 -41.10 44.00 19.29
C ASP A 79 -39.84 44.84 19.03
N PRO A 80 -39.46 45.04 17.76
CA PRO A 80 -38.27 45.81 17.42
C PRO A 80 -38.32 47.26 17.92
N SER A 81 -39.50 47.87 17.95
CA SER A 81 -39.66 49.28 18.34
C SER A 81 -39.44 49.49 19.83
N THR A 82 -40.04 48.64 20.67
CA THR A 82 -39.79 48.66 22.12
C THR A 82 -38.36 48.22 22.44
N HIS A 83 -37.80 47.23 21.74
CA HIS A 83 -36.41 46.81 21.95
C HIS A 83 -35.40 47.94 21.68
N LEU A 84 -35.60 48.71 20.59
CA LEU A 84 -34.73 49.83 20.21
C LEU A 84 -35.00 51.11 21.01
N SER A 85 -36.08 51.18 21.78
CA SER A 85 -36.31 52.28 22.71
C SER A 85 -35.33 52.26 23.90
N ASP A 86 -34.73 51.10 24.19
CA ASP A 86 -33.60 50.99 25.12
C ASP A 86 -32.31 51.47 24.43
N PRO A 87 -31.68 52.55 24.93
CA PRO A 87 -30.47 53.10 24.33
C PRO A 87 -29.28 52.12 24.32
N VAL A 88 -29.23 51.14 25.24
CA VAL A 88 -28.18 50.11 25.26
C VAL A 88 -28.34 49.17 24.08
N ASN A 89 -29.57 48.72 23.81
CA ASN A 89 -29.86 47.82 22.68
C ASN A 89 -29.62 48.51 21.34
N ALA A 90 -30.04 49.78 21.21
CA ALA A 90 -29.77 50.59 20.03
C ALA A 90 -28.26 50.77 19.79
N TYR A 91 -27.49 51.12 20.83
CA TYR A 91 -26.03 51.20 20.75
C TYR A 91 -25.39 49.87 20.35
N GLN A 92 -25.79 48.76 20.98
CA GLN A 92 -25.24 47.44 20.68
C GLN A 92 -25.52 47.02 19.24
N LEU A 93 -26.71 47.35 18.69
CA LEU A 93 -27.03 47.10 17.29
C LEU A 93 -26.10 47.87 16.35
N VAL A 94 -25.97 49.19 16.56
CA VAL A 94 -25.06 50.02 15.76
C VAL A 94 -23.62 49.48 15.86
N ASN A 95 -23.15 49.17 17.07
CA ASN A 95 -21.81 48.65 17.30
C ASN A 95 -21.56 47.30 16.59
N ARG A 96 -22.56 46.41 16.53
CA ARG A 96 -22.45 45.16 15.75
C ARG A 96 -22.26 45.46 14.26
N PHE A 97 -22.99 46.42 13.69
CA PHE A 97 -22.89 46.79 12.27
C PHE A 97 -21.64 47.59 11.92
N THR A 98 -21.14 48.44 12.82
CA THR A 98 -19.93 49.22 12.56
C THR A 98 -18.65 48.45 12.81
N ASN A 99 -18.62 47.61 13.86
CA ASN A 99 -17.40 46.95 14.31
C ASN A 99 -17.52 45.43 14.24
N GLY A 100 -18.60 44.86 14.77
CA GLY A 100 -18.75 43.40 14.89
C GLY A 100 -18.68 42.64 13.56
N TRP A 101 -19.50 43.03 12.58
CA TRP A 101 -19.51 42.41 11.25
C TRP A 101 -18.22 42.69 10.46
N ALA A 102 -17.56 43.83 10.70
CA ALA A 102 -16.26 44.14 10.11
C ALA A 102 -15.14 43.24 10.70
N THR A 103 -15.10 43.04 12.02
CA THR A 103 -14.16 42.11 12.66
C THR A 103 -14.42 40.66 12.26
N LEU A 104 -15.69 40.27 12.04
CA LEU A 104 -16.02 38.94 11.51
C LEU A 104 -15.38 38.72 10.14
N HIS A 105 -15.44 39.72 9.25
CA HIS A 105 -14.81 39.64 7.94
C HIS A 105 -13.34 39.25 8.07
N ASP A 106 -12.57 39.95 8.92
CA ASP A 106 -11.14 39.67 9.12
C ASP A 106 -10.87 38.24 9.62
N HIS A 107 -11.70 37.74 10.55
CA HIS A 107 -11.58 36.36 11.03
C HIS A 107 -11.96 35.30 9.99
N VAL A 108 -12.90 35.59 9.09
CA VAL A 108 -13.29 34.63 8.04
C VAL A 108 -12.21 34.51 6.96
N TYR A 109 -11.51 35.60 6.66
CA TYR A 109 -10.44 35.63 5.66
C TYR A 109 -9.05 35.30 6.20
N GLU A 110 -8.92 34.96 7.48
CA GLU A 110 -7.66 34.57 8.12
C GLU A 110 -7.20 33.19 7.60
N ASP A 111 -6.11 33.18 6.82
CA ASP A 111 -5.47 31.97 6.29
C ASP A 111 -4.51 31.35 7.30
N ASN A 112 -4.98 30.30 7.97
CA ASN A 112 -4.17 29.52 8.91
C ASN A 112 -3.39 28.39 8.23
N ALA A 113 -3.65 28.09 6.95
CA ALA A 113 -3.09 26.94 6.26
C ALA A 113 -1.67 27.19 5.73
N GLN A 114 -1.25 28.45 5.62
CA GLN A 114 0.05 28.83 5.03
C GLN A 114 1.24 28.09 5.64
N GLY A 115 1.29 27.96 6.97
CA GLY A 115 2.38 27.27 7.66
C GLY A 115 2.44 25.77 7.35
N LEU A 116 1.29 25.09 7.37
CA LEU A 116 1.18 23.68 7.03
C LEU A 116 1.55 23.44 5.56
N MET A 117 1.01 24.23 4.64
CA MET A 117 1.27 24.10 3.20
C MET A 117 2.73 24.36 2.85
N ALA A 118 3.38 25.33 3.51
CA ALA A 118 4.82 25.58 3.35
C ALA A 118 5.65 24.36 3.81
N ASN A 119 5.27 23.72 4.92
CA ASN A 119 5.99 22.55 5.43
C ASN A 119 5.85 21.34 4.50
N ILE A 120 4.62 21.05 4.04
CA ILE A 120 4.36 19.99 3.05
C ILE A 120 5.15 20.26 1.77
N SER A 121 5.09 21.48 1.24
CA SER A 121 5.80 21.86 0.02
C SER A 121 7.32 21.72 0.15
N TYR A 122 7.87 22.07 1.33
CA TYR A 122 9.29 21.95 1.61
C TYR A 122 9.77 20.50 1.59
N TYR A 123 8.97 19.56 2.12
CA TYR A 123 9.33 18.15 2.21
C TYR A 123 8.83 17.26 1.07
N ASN A 124 8.00 17.78 0.17
CA ASN A 124 7.39 17.03 -0.92
C ASN A 124 8.39 16.24 -1.77
N PHE A 125 9.64 16.72 -1.90
CA PHE A 125 10.70 16.01 -2.63
C PHE A 125 11.12 14.67 -2.01
N ARG A 126 10.74 14.39 -0.77
CA ARG A 126 10.99 13.13 -0.07
C ARG A 126 9.79 12.19 -0.08
N PHE A 127 8.64 12.61 -0.59
CA PHE A 127 7.46 11.77 -0.58
C PHE A 127 7.62 10.63 -1.59
N PRO A 128 7.12 9.43 -1.27
CA PRO A 128 7.02 8.36 -2.26
C PRO A 128 6.20 8.82 -3.46
N ASP A 129 6.58 8.35 -4.64
CA ASP A 129 5.82 8.60 -5.87
C ASP A 129 4.91 7.41 -6.23
N THR A 130 4.32 7.46 -7.43
CA THR A 130 3.45 6.39 -7.91
C THR A 130 4.19 5.07 -8.16
N GLU A 131 5.49 5.11 -8.51
CA GLU A 131 6.32 3.91 -8.70
C GLU A 131 6.51 3.19 -7.36
N ASP A 132 6.80 3.95 -6.31
CA ASP A 132 6.93 3.42 -4.94
C ASP A 132 5.61 2.81 -4.45
N PHE A 133 4.46 3.45 -4.74
CA PHE A 133 3.14 2.94 -4.39
C PHE A 133 2.84 1.60 -5.09
N THR A 134 2.99 1.52 -6.41
CA THR A 134 2.80 0.27 -7.16
C THR A 134 3.78 -0.82 -6.71
N GLY A 135 5.01 -0.45 -6.33
CA GLY A 135 5.97 -1.35 -5.71
C GLY A 135 5.48 -1.94 -4.38
N ALA A 136 4.87 -1.12 -3.52
CA ALA A 136 4.26 -1.56 -2.28
C ALA A 136 3.05 -2.49 -2.51
N VAL A 137 2.18 -2.17 -3.47
CA VAL A 137 1.06 -3.04 -3.88
C VAL A 137 1.58 -4.40 -4.36
N THR A 138 2.60 -4.40 -5.22
CA THR A 138 3.24 -5.62 -5.73
C THR A 138 3.81 -6.47 -4.58
N ALA A 139 4.42 -5.85 -3.57
CA ALA A 139 4.92 -6.55 -2.39
C ALA A 139 3.79 -7.19 -1.57
N ILE A 140 2.66 -6.51 -1.38
CA ILE A 140 1.47 -7.06 -0.71
C ILE A 140 0.94 -8.27 -1.49
N LEU A 141 0.76 -8.16 -2.81
CA LEU A 141 0.29 -9.26 -3.65
C LEU A 141 1.25 -10.45 -3.62
N ARG A 142 2.56 -10.20 -3.61
CA ARG A 142 3.56 -11.26 -3.47
C ARG A 142 3.41 -12.00 -2.15
N LEU A 143 3.17 -11.30 -1.04
CA LEU A 143 2.90 -11.94 0.25
C LEU A 143 1.59 -12.72 0.22
N GLN A 144 0.52 -12.14 -0.34
CA GLN A 144 -0.77 -12.78 -0.53
C GLN A 144 -0.61 -14.11 -1.27
N ASP A 145 0.16 -14.14 -2.36
CA ASP A 145 0.37 -15.34 -3.15
C ASP A 145 1.28 -16.36 -2.47
N THR A 146 2.43 -15.89 -1.98
CA THR A 146 3.45 -16.73 -1.37
C THR A 146 2.92 -17.45 -0.14
N TYR A 147 2.11 -16.77 0.68
CA TYR A 147 1.57 -17.34 1.92
C TYR A 147 0.09 -17.75 1.82
N ARG A 148 -0.55 -17.63 0.65
CA ARG A 148 -1.99 -17.87 0.45
C ARG A 148 -2.85 -17.09 1.46
N LEU A 149 -2.49 -15.83 1.70
CA LEU A 149 -3.23 -14.97 2.64
C LEU A 149 -4.53 -14.52 1.97
N SER A 150 -5.62 -14.45 2.74
CA SER A 150 -6.82 -13.75 2.29
C SER A 150 -6.61 -12.24 2.39
N PRO A 151 -7.21 -11.43 1.49
CA PRO A 151 -7.24 -9.97 1.63
C PRO A 151 -7.74 -9.54 3.02
N SER A 152 -8.77 -10.20 3.56
CA SER A 152 -9.32 -9.95 4.90
C SER A 152 -8.31 -10.09 6.04
N LEU A 153 -7.37 -11.03 5.95
CA LEU A 153 -6.33 -11.17 6.95
C LEU A 153 -5.33 -10.01 6.87
N ILE A 154 -5.01 -9.56 5.65
CA ILE A 154 -4.10 -8.45 5.41
C ILE A 154 -4.74 -7.15 5.90
N THR A 155 -5.98 -6.85 5.50
CA THR A 155 -6.69 -5.62 5.88
C THR A 155 -6.97 -5.55 7.38
N SER A 156 -7.13 -6.68 8.07
CA SER A 156 -7.32 -6.70 9.53
C SER A 156 -6.10 -6.23 10.34
N GLY A 157 -4.93 -6.12 9.72
CA GLY A 157 -3.68 -5.76 10.39
C GLY A 157 -3.14 -6.85 11.35
N LYS A 158 -3.64 -8.09 11.26
CA LYS A 158 -3.29 -9.20 12.15
C LYS A 158 -2.39 -10.22 11.45
N LEU A 159 -1.25 -9.76 10.93
CA LEU A 159 -0.24 -10.63 10.34
C LEU A 159 0.81 -11.04 11.39
N GLY A 160 0.83 -12.33 11.74
CA GLY A 160 1.78 -12.88 12.69
C GLY A 160 1.51 -12.44 14.14
N THR A 161 2.55 -12.00 14.85
CA THR A 161 2.46 -11.59 16.26
C THR A 161 2.23 -10.09 16.46
N THR A 162 2.28 -9.31 15.40
CA THR A 162 2.12 -7.85 15.44
C THR A 162 0.71 -7.46 15.02
N THR A 163 0.03 -6.64 15.83
CA THR A 163 -1.23 -6.00 15.44
C THR A 163 -0.91 -4.61 14.92
N THR A 164 -1.22 -4.36 13.64
CA THR A 164 -1.08 -3.05 12.99
C THR A 164 -2.42 -2.34 12.89
N LEU A 165 -2.41 -1.09 12.42
CA LEU A 165 -3.63 -0.39 12.02
C LEU A 165 -4.33 -1.21 10.91
N PRO A 166 -5.64 -1.46 11.03
CA PRO A 166 -6.43 -2.04 9.95
C PRO A 166 -6.49 -1.10 8.75
N MET A 167 -6.55 -1.66 7.55
CA MET A 167 -6.79 -0.90 6.33
C MET A 167 -8.25 -0.46 6.25
N THR A 168 -8.47 0.74 5.74
CA THR A 168 -9.79 1.30 5.43
C THR A 168 -10.32 0.78 4.09
N SER A 169 -11.62 0.96 3.85
CA SER A 169 -12.23 0.67 2.54
C SER A 169 -11.60 1.48 1.41
N GLU A 170 -11.18 2.73 1.67
CA GLU A 170 -10.50 3.61 0.71
C GLU A 170 -9.11 3.07 0.32
N GLU A 171 -8.30 2.67 1.31
CA GLU A 171 -6.97 2.08 1.06
C GLU A 171 -7.09 0.74 0.31
N SER A 172 -8.06 -0.10 0.69
CA SER A 172 -8.34 -1.35 -0.03
C SER A 172 -8.79 -1.09 -1.46
N PHE A 173 -9.64 -0.09 -1.69
CA PHE A 173 -10.09 0.29 -3.03
C PHE A 173 -8.94 0.82 -3.89
N GLN A 174 -8.08 1.68 -3.35
CA GLN A 174 -6.94 2.23 -4.08
C GLN A 174 -5.95 1.14 -4.49
N LEU A 175 -5.69 0.16 -3.61
CA LEU A 175 -4.92 -1.04 -3.93
C LEU A 175 -5.61 -1.83 -5.06
N ALA A 176 -6.91 -2.11 -4.93
CA ALA A 176 -7.66 -2.86 -5.93
C ALA A 176 -7.62 -2.19 -7.32
N MET A 177 -7.64 -0.85 -7.37
CA MET A 177 -7.55 -0.06 -8.60
C MET A 177 -6.17 -0.18 -9.27
N ASP A 178 -5.07 -0.10 -8.53
CA ASP A 178 -3.71 -0.28 -9.08
C ASP A 178 -3.54 -1.68 -9.72
N VAL A 179 -4.09 -2.70 -9.07
CA VAL A 179 -4.10 -4.08 -9.56
C VAL A 179 -5.00 -4.23 -10.79
N TYR A 180 -6.15 -3.57 -10.79
CA TYR A 180 -7.08 -3.54 -11.91
C TYR A 180 -6.44 -2.91 -13.16
N ASP A 181 -5.73 -1.80 -12.99
CA ASP A 181 -5.02 -1.09 -14.07
C ASP A 181 -3.86 -1.93 -14.63
N SER A 182 -3.23 -2.74 -13.77
CA SER A 182 -2.26 -3.77 -14.14
C SER A 182 -2.88 -4.98 -14.87
N LYS A 183 -4.22 -5.02 -14.98
CA LYS A 183 -5.03 -6.07 -15.64
C LYS A 183 -4.97 -7.44 -14.98
N ASP A 184 -4.51 -7.53 -13.73
CA ASP A 184 -4.66 -8.75 -12.94
C ASP A 184 -6.07 -8.77 -12.35
N TYR A 185 -7.04 -9.11 -13.20
CA TYR A 185 -8.45 -9.11 -12.82
C TYR A 185 -8.78 -10.11 -11.70
N ARG A 186 -7.91 -11.12 -11.47
CA ARG A 186 -8.09 -12.08 -10.39
C ARG A 186 -7.84 -11.41 -9.04
N TYR A 187 -6.67 -10.79 -8.85
CA TYR A 187 -6.40 -10.06 -7.61
C TYR A 187 -7.28 -8.82 -7.48
N ALA A 188 -7.55 -8.10 -8.56
CA ALA A 188 -8.45 -6.95 -8.53
C ALA A 188 -9.84 -7.34 -8.02
N ARG A 189 -10.40 -8.48 -8.49
CA ARG A 189 -11.67 -9.01 -7.98
C ARG A 189 -11.59 -9.31 -6.49
N ASP A 190 -10.53 -9.98 -6.03
CA ASP A 190 -10.40 -10.39 -4.62
C ASP A 190 -10.33 -9.16 -3.70
N TRP A 191 -9.55 -8.14 -4.08
CA TRP A 191 -9.43 -6.89 -3.34
C TRP A 191 -10.68 -6.01 -3.44
N MET A 192 -11.36 -5.97 -4.57
CA MET A 192 -12.64 -5.26 -4.68
C MET A 192 -13.74 -5.91 -3.83
N LYS A 193 -13.75 -7.25 -3.70
CA LYS A 193 -14.66 -7.95 -2.77
C LYS A 193 -14.35 -7.62 -1.32
N GLU A 194 -13.07 -7.49 -0.98
CA GLU A 194 -12.65 -7.06 0.35
C GLU A 194 -13.03 -5.60 0.62
N THR A 195 -12.92 -4.71 -0.38
CA THR A 195 -13.44 -3.34 -0.29
C THR A 195 -14.95 -3.32 -0.01
N LEU A 196 -15.75 -4.16 -0.70
CA LEU A 196 -17.18 -4.27 -0.39
C LEU A 196 -17.43 -4.71 1.06
N ARG A 197 -16.66 -5.69 1.57
CA ARG A 197 -16.78 -6.15 2.95
C ARG A 197 -16.47 -5.03 3.95
N LEU A 198 -15.43 -4.23 3.69
CA LEU A 198 -15.06 -3.08 4.52
C LEU A 198 -16.11 -1.95 4.45
N LEU A 199 -16.70 -1.71 3.29
CA LEU A 199 -17.80 -0.76 3.12
C LEU A 199 -19.01 -1.12 3.98
N ASP A 200 -19.36 -2.40 4.05
CA ASP A 200 -20.45 -2.89 4.90
C ASP A 200 -20.15 -2.67 6.40
N GLU A 201 -18.87 -2.72 6.80
CA GLU A 201 -18.44 -2.50 8.19
C GLU A 201 -18.34 -1.01 8.56
N GLU A 202 -17.81 -0.17 7.65
CA GLU A 202 -17.61 1.27 7.87
C GLU A 202 -18.90 2.08 7.67
N GLY A 203 -19.84 1.59 6.85
CA GLY A 203 -21.08 2.28 6.53
C GLY A 203 -20.85 3.68 5.95
N HIS A 204 -21.48 4.70 6.53
CA HIS A 204 -21.43 6.09 6.04
C HIS A 204 -20.10 6.81 6.30
N SER A 205 -19.13 6.15 6.95
CA SER A 205 -17.81 6.72 7.19
C SER A 205 -16.89 6.65 5.96
N SER A 206 -17.22 5.80 4.99
CA SER A 206 -16.45 5.69 3.74
C SER A 206 -16.86 6.74 2.71
N THR A 207 -15.88 7.18 1.93
CA THR A 207 -16.01 8.08 0.78
C THR A 207 -16.09 7.33 -0.56
N VAL A 208 -15.84 6.01 -0.54
CA VAL A 208 -15.80 5.18 -1.77
C VAL A 208 -17.21 5.00 -2.31
N ASP A 209 -17.41 5.29 -3.60
CA ASP A 209 -18.69 5.09 -4.27
C ASP A 209 -18.93 3.59 -4.51
N LEU A 210 -19.97 3.06 -3.89
CA LEU A 210 -20.40 1.68 -4.06
C LEU A 210 -20.69 1.34 -5.53
N SER A 211 -21.17 2.30 -6.32
CA SER A 211 -21.39 2.13 -7.76
C SER A 211 -20.09 1.89 -8.51
N ASP A 212 -19.01 2.59 -8.15
CA ASP A 212 -17.69 2.38 -8.75
C ASP A 212 -17.14 1.00 -8.41
N VAL A 213 -17.28 0.54 -7.16
CA VAL A 213 -16.85 -0.81 -6.76
C VAL A 213 -17.59 -1.88 -7.58
N TYR A 214 -18.91 -1.74 -7.75
CA TYR A 214 -19.69 -2.68 -8.56
C TYR A 214 -19.35 -2.64 -10.05
N ASP A 215 -19.03 -1.48 -10.65
CA ASP A 215 -18.63 -1.40 -12.07
C ASP A 215 -17.33 -2.18 -12.30
N HIS A 216 -16.33 -1.96 -11.43
CA HIS A 216 -15.04 -2.63 -11.53
C HIS A 216 -15.13 -4.13 -11.24
N LEU A 217 -15.91 -4.55 -10.24
CA LEU A 217 -16.18 -5.98 -9.98
C LEU A 217 -16.90 -6.64 -11.14
N SER A 218 -17.91 -5.98 -11.69
CA SER A 218 -18.67 -6.47 -12.84
C SER A 218 -17.73 -6.73 -14.02
N PHE A 219 -16.82 -5.80 -14.31
CA PHE A 219 -15.86 -5.96 -15.39
C PHE A 219 -14.80 -7.02 -15.10
N ALA A 220 -14.26 -7.08 -13.88
CA ALA A 220 -13.28 -8.09 -13.48
C ALA A 220 -13.88 -9.51 -13.59
N GLU A 221 -15.10 -9.74 -13.09
CA GLU A 221 -15.80 -11.02 -13.23
C GLU A 221 -16.08 -11.36 -14.70
N TYR A 222 -16.44 -10.37 -15.54
CA TYR A 222 -16.58 -10.59 -16.98
C TYR A 222 -15.26 -11.05 -17.62
N LYS A 223 -14.14 -10.42 -17.26
CA LYS A 223 -12.81 -10.80 -17.77
C LYS A 223 -12.35 -12.18 -17.33
N LEU A 224 -12.79 -12.62 -16.16
CA LEU A 224 -12.56 -13.97 -15.63
C LEU A 224 -13.58 -14.99 -16.17
N GLY A 225 -14.53 -14.56 -17.00
CA GLY A 225 -15.53 -15.42 -17.62
C GLY A 225 -16.76 -15.72 -16.75
N ASN A 226 -16.86 -15.11 -15.57
CA ASN A 226 -17.96 -15.30 -14.62
C ASN A 226 -19.16 -14.40 -14.96
N LEU A 227 -19.80 -14.64 -16.11
CA LEU A 227 -20.88 -13.78 -16.63
C LEU A 227 -22.06 -13.61 -15.66
N LYS A 228 -22.40 -14.65 -14.89
CA LYS A 228 -23.49 -14.57 -13.92
C LYS A 228 -23.18 -13.56 -12.80
N ARG A 229 -21.93 -13.54 -12.32
CA ARG A 229 -21.46 -12.60 -11.30
C ARG A 229 -21.33 -11.19 -11.87
N ALA A 230 -20.80 -11.06 -13.09
CA ALA A 230 -20.75 -9.78 -13.81
C ALA A 230 -22.15 -9.15 -13.89
N ALA A 231 -23.13 -9.89 -14.41
CA ALA A 231 -24.51 -9.43 -14.51
C ALA A 231 -25.15 -9.18 -13.13
N HIS A 232 -24.77 -9.92 -12.08
CA HIS A 232 -25.24 -9.67 -10.73
C HIS A 232 -24.78 -8.29 -10.22
N TYR A 233 -23.47 -8.00 -10.28
CA TYR A 233 -22.94 -6.70 -9.85
C TYR A 233 -23.51 -5.54 -10.67
N THR A 234 -23.67 -5.71 -11.99
CA THR A 234 -24.31 -4.67 -12.81
C THR A 234 -25.77 -4.43 -12.42
N ARG A 235 -26.52 -5.48 -12.01
CA ARG A 235 -27.89 -5.30 -11.51
C ARG A 235 -27.92 -4.59 -10.16
N LEU A 236 -26.94 -4.82 -9.28
CA LEU A 236 -26.82 -4.05 -8.03
C LEU A 236 -26.59 -2.56 -8.30
N MET A 237 -25.79 -2.21 -9.31
CA MET A 237 -25.67 -0.80 -9.74
C MET A 237 -27.02 -0.21 -10.16
N LEU A 238 -27.82 -0.95 -10.93
CA LEU A 238 -29.14 -0.49 -11.38
C LEU A 238 -30.19 -0.42 -10.26
N GLN A 239 -30.00 -1.12 -9.15
CA GLN A 239 -30.85 -0.95 -7.97
C GLN A 239 -30.59 0.41 -7.30
N ASN A 240 -29.34 0.86 -7.30
CA ASN A 240 -28.95 2.16 -6.74
C ASN A 240 -29.23 3.32 -7.70
N ASP A 241 -28.89 3.16 -8.99
CA ASP A 241 -29.22 4.11 -10.06
C ASP A 241 -29.86 3.39 -11.26
N PRO A 242 -31.20 3.33 -11.32
CA PRO A 242 -31.91 2.73 -12.44
C PRO A 242 -31.67 3.42 -13.79
N THR A 243 -31.19 4.68 -13.79
CA THR A 243 -30.97 5.47 -15.00
C THR A 243 -29.57 5.32 -15.57
N HIS A 244 -28.71 4.52 -14.93
CA HIS A 244 -27.33 4.33 -15.33
C HIS A 244 -27.22 3.67 -16.73
N ALA A 245 -26.99 4.48 -17.76
CA ALA A 245 -27.03 4.05 -19.16
C ALA A 245 -26.01 2.94 -19.51
N ARG A 246 -24.80 2.98 -18.94
CA ARG A 246 -23.78 1.92 -19.11
C ARG A 246 -24.24 0.59 -18.50
N ALA A 247 -24.70 0.60 -17.24
CA ALA A 247 -25.14 -0.59 -16.55
C ALA A 247 -26.32 -1.28 -17.27
N GLN A 248 -27.29 -0.52 -17.79
CA GLN A 248 -28.39 -1.07 -18.59
C GLN A 248 -27.89 -1.83 -19.84
N ARG A 249 -26.92 -1.24 -20.57
CA ARG A 249 -26.32 -1.90 -21.74
C ARG A 249 -25.50 -3.13 -21.35
N ASN A 250 -24.75 -3.06 -20.26
CA ASN A 250 -23.92 -4.16 -19.78
C ASN A 250 -24.76 -5.37 -19.36
N VAL A 251 -25.88 -5.18 -18.63
CA VAL A 251 -26.79 -6.29 -18.27
C VAL A 251 -27.34 -6.97 -19.52
N ALA A 252 -27.87 -6.19 -20.47
CA ALA A 252 -28.41 -6.75 -21.71
C ALA A 252 -27.35 -7.52 -22.51
N TYR A 253 -26.12 -7.00 -22.56
CA TYR A 253 -24.99 -7.66 -23.20
C TYR A 253 -24.61 -8.98 -22.51
N PHE A 254 -24.47 -9.00 -21.18
CA PHE A 254 -24.14 -10.20 -20.43
C PHE A 254 -25.25 -11.27 -20.53
N GLU A 255 -26.52 -10.87 -20.47
CA GLU A 255 -27.65 -11.80 -20.63
C GLU A 255 -27.68 -12.43 -22.02
N GLU A 256 -27.38 -11.66 -23.07
CA GLU A 256 -27.30 -12.20 -24.42
C GLU A 256 -26.11 -13.16 -24.59
N LEU A 257 -24.95 -12.86 -24.00
CA LEU A 257 -23.81 -13.78 -24.01
C LEU A 257 -24.11 -15.10 -23.28
N ILE A 258 -24.78 -15.03 -22.12
CA ILE A 258 -25.21 -16.21 -21.37
C ILE A 258 -26.15 -17.09 -22.24
N ARG A 259 -26.99 -16.47 -23.07
CA ARG A 259 -27.94 -17.17 -23.94
C ARG A 259 -27.29 -17.78 -25.17
N THR A 260 -26.33 -17.09 -25.78
CA THR A 260 -25.76 -17.44 -27.09
C THR A 260 -24.47 -18.25 -27.02
N GLU A 261 -23.63 -18.00 -26.01
CA GLU A 261 -22.31 -18.62 -25.88
C GLU A 261 -22.06 -19.17 -24.45
N PRO A 262 -22.98 -19.97 -23.85
CA PRO A 262 -22.85 -20.41 -22.47
C PRO A 262 -21.58 -21.24 -22.20
N GLU A 263 -21.09 -21.98 -23.19
CA GLU A 263 -19.92 -22.87 -23.06
C GLU A 263 -18.58 -22.12 -23.03
N LYS A 264 -18.54 -20.88 -23.56
CA LYS A 264 -17.31 -20.06 -23.60
C LYS A 264 -17.03 -19.36 -22.27
N TYR A 265 -18.04 -19.30 -21.41
CA TYR A 265 -18.04 -18.55 -20.16
C TYR A 265 -18.51 -19.43 -19.00
N ILE A 266 -18.04 -20.68 -18.99
CA ILE A 266 -18.22 -21.59 -17.86
C ILE A 266 -17.46 -20.97 -16.69
N ASN A 267 -18.19 -20.73 -15.59
CA ASN A 267 -17.65 -20.16 -14.36
C ASN A 267 -16.30 -20.80 -14.02
N GLN A 268 -15.21 -20.02 -14.09
CA GLN A 268 -13.91 -20.42 -13.56
C GLN A 268 -13.86 -20.05 -12.07
N ASP A 269 -14.84 -20.54 -11.31
CA ASP A 269 -14.81 -20.41 -9.86
C ASP A 269 -14.21 -21.69 -9.25
N ASP A 270 -13.29 -21.47 -8.30
CA ASP A 270 -12.79 -22.42 -7.29
C ASP A 270 -11.67 -23.42 -7.66
N GLU A 271 -10.55 -22.97 -8.25
CA GLU A 271 -9.27 -23.70 -8.10
C GLU A 271 -8.33 -23.10 -7.01
N ARG A 272 -8.80 -22.12 -6.23
CA ARG A 272 -8.33 -21.98 -4.85
C ARG A 272 -9.50 -22.29 -3.95
N GLY A 273 -9.67 -23.58 -3.67
CA GLY A 273 -10.42 -24.01 -2.50
C GLY A 273 -9.91 -23.22 -1.30
N GLU A 274 -10.79 -22.41 -0.73
CA GLU A 274 -10.77 -22.21 0.71
C GLU A 274 -10.81 -23.62 1.34
N GLU A 275 -10.01 -23.81 2.40
CA GLU A 275 -9.84 -25.07 3.15
C GLU A 275 -8.67 -25.98 2.71
N GLY A 276 -7.53 -25.80 3.36
CA GLY A 276 -7.01 -26.80 4.30
C GLY A 276 -6.65 -28.22 3.84
N GLU A 277 -6.75 -28.58 2.57
CA GLU A 277 -6.32 -29.90 2.10
C GLU A 277 -4.80 -29.92 1.87
N GLY A 278 -4.11 -30.77 2.64
CA GLY A 278 -2.67 -30.95 2.53
C GLY A 278 -2.24 -31.32 1.11
N GLU A 279 -1.19 -30.66 0.61
CA GLU A 279 -0.65 -30.88 -0.73
C GLU A 279 -0.21 -32.34 -0.91
N THR A 280 -0.94 -33.09 -1.75
CA THR A 280 -0.60 -34.47 -2.10
C THR A 280 0.68 -34.52 -2.95
N ALA A 281 1.32 -35.69 -3.00
CA ALA A 281 2.53 -35.87 -3.83
C ALA A 281 2.24 -35.67 -5.34
N GLU A 282 1.04 -36.03 -5.80
CA GLU A 282 0.60 -35.85 -7.19
C GLU A 282 0.34 -34.37 -7.53
N SER A 283 -0.21 -33.57 -6.61
CA SER A 283 -0.39 -32.13 -6.86
C SER A 283 0.95 -31.39 -6.94
N ARG A 284 1.97 -31.88 -6.23
CA ARG A 284 3.34 -31.33 -6.25
C ARG A 284 4.06 -31.53 -7.58
N GLU A 285 3.83 -32.65 -8.26
CA GLU A 285 4.42 -32.90 -9.58
C GLU A 285 3.82 -31.99 -10.66
N SER A 286 2.55 -31.61 -10.51
CA SER A 286 1.86 -30.68 -11.42
C SER A 286 2.20 -29.20 -11.18
N MET A 287 2.79 -28.84 -10.03
CA MET A 287 3.16 -27.46 -9.74
C MET A 287 4.30 -26.96 -10.64
N THR A 288 4.19 -25.70 -11.04
CA THR A 288 5.28 -24.94 -11.67
C THR A 288 6.48 -24.81 -10.73
N GLN A 289 7.67 -24.53 -11.28
CA GLN A 289 8.86 -24.26 -10.46
C GLN A 289 8.64 -23.09 -9.48
N TYR A 290 7.87 -22.09 -9.91
CA TYR A 290 7.55 -20.91 -9.11
C TYR A 290 6.64 -21.26 -7.92
N GLU A 291 5.58 -22.05 -8.14
CA GLU A 291 4.68 -22.50 -7.07
C GLU A 291 5.41 -23.40 -6.07
N ARG A 292 6.29 -24.29 -6.54
CA ARG A 292 7.16 -25.09 -5.67
C ARG A 292 8.05 -24.19 -4.83
N TYR A 293 8.68 -23.17 -5.41
CA TYR A 293 9.48 -22.22 -4.66
C TYR A 293 8.66 -21.50 -3.57
N GLN A 294 7.48 -20.96 -3.90
CA GLN A 294 6.61 -20.28 -2.94
C GLN A 294 6.14 -21.20 -1.81
N SER A 295 5.83 -22.46 -2.13
CA SER A 295 5.39 -23.43 -1.13
C SER A 295 6.45 -23.71 -0.05
N LEU A 296 7.74 -23.48 -0.33
CA LEU A 296 8.82 -23.57 0.66
C LEU A 296 8.68 -22.54 1.78
N CYS A 297 7.98 -21.43 1.54
CA CYS A 297 7.75 -20.37 2.53
C CYS A 297 6.59 -20.70 3.49
N ARG A 298 5.74 -21.70 3.20
CA ARG A 298 4.50 -21.96 3.95
C ARG A 298 4.65 -22.94 5.13
N GLY A 299 5.85 -23.48 5.33
CA GLY A 299 6.12 -24.40 6.42
C GLY A 299 7.33 -25.29 6.15
N PRO A 300 7.72 -26.11 7.13
CA PRO A 300 8.87 -27.01 6.98
C PRO A 300 8.55 -28.03 5.88
N TRP A 301 9.27 -27.94 4.77
CA TRP A 301 9.35 -29.04 3.83
C TRP A 301 10.15 -30.14 4.50
N PRO A 302 9.57 -31.32 4.75
CA PRO A 302 10.31 -32.41 5.35
C PRO A 302 11.48 -32.71 4.43
N LEU A 303 12.70 -32.57 4.95
CA LEU A 303 13.87 -33.10 4.26
C LEU A 303 13.62 -34.59 4.03
N PRO A 304 13.99 -35.13 2.85
CA PRO A 304 13.91 -36.58 2.64
C PRO A 304 14.63 -37.28 3.79
N LYS A 305 14.03 -38.35 4.32
CA LYS A 305 14.53 -39.03 5.53
C LYS A 305 15.99 -39.48 5.38
N GLU A 306 16.47 -39.69 4.16
CA GLU A 306 17.87 -40.00 3.88
C GLU A 306 18.84 -38.87 4.28
N TYR A 307 18.41 -37.61 4.21
CA TYR A 307 19.24 -36.44 4.50
C TYR A 307 19.13 -35.96 5.96
N ASP A 308 18.01 -36.23 6.63
CA ASP A 308 17.76 -35.78 8.00
C ASP A 308 18.71 -36.44 9.02
N SER A 309 19.05 -37.72 8.81
CA SER A 309 19.97 -38.45 9.69
C SER A 309 21.46 -38.10 9.53
N GLU A 310 21.83 -37.35 8.48
CA GLU A 310 23.23 -37.02 8.15
C GLU A 310 23.62 -35.57 8.52
N LEU A 311 22.68 -34.73 8.95
CA LEU A 311 22.97 -33.36 9.34
C LEU A 311 23.85 -33.34 10.61
N THR A 312 25.01 -32.70 10.51
CA THR A 312 26.00 -32.67 11.59
C THR A 312 26.48 -31.24 11.84
N CYS A 313 26.88 -30.98 13.09
CA CYS A 313 27.54 -29.74 13.49
C CYS A 313 28.96 -30.07 13.93
N PHE A 314 29.94 -29.27 13.50
CA PHE A 314 31.33 -29.46 13.86
C PHE A 314 32.08 -28.13 14.01
N TYR A 315 33.24 -28.21 14.67
CA TYR A 315 34.15 -27.09 14.82
C TYR A 315 35.21 -27.13 13.73
N TYR A 316 35.40 -26.02 13.04
CA TYR A 316 36.40 -25.88 11.98
C TYR A 316 37.51 -24.93 12.42
N ASP A 317 38.74 -25.44 12.48
CA ASP A 317 39.94 -24.71 12.92
C ASP A 317 40.82 -24.21 11.75
N ASN A 318 40.34 -24.38 10.51
CA ASN A 318 41.05 -24.07 9.28
C ASN A 318 42.50 -24.57 9.27
N HIS A 319 42.68 -25.88 9.35
CA HIS A 319 43.99 -26.52 9.33
C HIS A 319 44.92 -25.99 10.44
N ARG A 320 44.38 -25.84 11.65
CA ARG A 320 45.09 -25.33 12.84
C ARG A 320 45.63 -23.90 12.68
N THR A 321 44.86 -23.01 12.06
CA THR A 321 45.18 -21.57 12.06
C THR A 321 45.18 -21.07 13.52
N PRO A 322 46.25 -20.43 14.03
CA PRO A 322 46.42 -20.18 15.47
C PRO A 322 45.22 -19.53 16.18
N SER A 323 44.57 -18.56 15.54
CA SER A 323 43.38 -17.89 16.07
C SER A 323 42.14 -18.80 16.15
N LEU A 324 41.98 -19.71 15.18
CA LEU A 324 40.85 -20.62 15.09
C LEU A 324 41.06 -21.92 15.89
N VAL A 325 42.28 -22.21 16.34
CA VAL A 325 42.51 -23.28 17.33
C VAL A 325 41.93 -22.89 18.69
N ILE A 326 42.06 -21.62 19.09
CA ILE A 326 41.54 -21.09 20.35
C ILE A 326 40.02 -20.86 20.24
N ARG A 327 39.56 -20.36 19.10
CA ARG A 327 38.14 -20.08 18.83
C ARG A 327 37.72 -20.64 17.47
N PRO A 328 37.43 -21.95 17.38
CA PRO A 328 37.02 -22.57 16.12
C PRO A 328 35.69 -22.03 15.60
N VAL A 329 35.52 -22.04 14.28
CA VAL A 329 34.25 -21.68 13.65
C VAL A 329 33.24 -22.78 13.90
N LYS A 330 32.05 -22.41 14.37
CA LYS A 330 30.91 -23.32 14.50
C LYS A 330 30.27 -23.50 13.14
N VAL A 331 30.33 -24.71 12.59
CA VAL A 331 29.78 -25.05 11.28
C VAL A 331 28.59 -25.99 11.46
N GLU A 332 27.48 -25.65 10.83
CA GLU A 332 26.28 -26.47 10.73
C GLU A 332 26.10 -26.90 9.27
N VAL A 333 25.95 -28.20 9.02
CA VAL A 333 25.61 -28.70 7.69
C VAL A 333 24.11 -28.60 7.51
N VAL A 334 23.65 -27.73 6.60
CA VAL A 334 22.22 -27.47 6.34
C VAL A 334 21.69 -28.36 5.22
N PHE A 335 22.54 -28.72 4.26
CA PHE A 335 22.17 -29.62 3.17
C PHE A 335 23.40 -30.37 2.65
N HIS A 336 23.24 -31.62 2.21
CA HIS A 336 24.36 -32.46 1.78
C HIS A 336 24.66 -32.39 0.28
N LYS A 337 23.63 -32.25 -0.58
CA LYS A 337 23.79 -32.24 -2.05
C LYS A 337 22.78 -31.28 -2.72
N PRO A 338 23.18 -30.04 -3.06
CA PRO A 338 24.53 -29.47 -2.89
C PRO A 338 24.91 -29.31 -1.42
N ARG A 339 26.22 -29.34 -1.11
CA ARG A 339 26.67 -29.09 0.27
C ARG A 339 26.43 -27.62 0.62
N ILE A 340 25.60 -27.37 1.63
CA ILE A 340 25.32 -26.04 2.17
C ILE A 340 25.75 -26.05 3.64
N PHE A 341 26.60 -25.10 4.00
CA PHE A 341 27.09 -24.90 5.37
C PHE A 341 26.58 -23.56 5.90
N MET A 342 26.20 -23.53 7.17
CA MET A 342 25.91 -22.31 7.90
C MET A 342 26.95 -22.10 9.00
N LEU A 343 27.62 -20.94 8.95
CA LEU A 343 28.64 -20.58 9.92
C LEU A 343 28.00 -19.76 11.04
N ARG A 344 27.98 -20.28 12.25
CA ARG A 344 27.28 -19.68 13.39
C ARG A 344 28.22 -18.79 14.21
N GLY A 345 27.79 -17.56 14.48
CA GLY A 345 28.49 -16.65 15.40
C GLY A 345 29.86 -16.18 14.91
N ILE A 346 30.05 -16.04 13.59
CA ILE A 346 31.27 -15.46 13.01
C ILE A 346 31.36 -13.96 13.29
N LEU A 347 30.25 -13.23 13.10
CA LEU A 347 30.18 -11.79 13.28
C LEU A 347 29.45 -11.47 14.58
N SER A 348 29.96 -10.50 15.33
CA SER A 348 29.23 -9.85 16.42
C SER A 348 28.12 -8.95 15.88
N GLU A 349 27.13 -8.60 16.70
CA GLU A 349 26.06 -7.67 16.31
C GLU A 349 26.59 -6.34 15.76
N ARG A 350 27.62 -5.78 16.41
CA ARG A 350 28.26 -4.53 15.96
C ARG A 350 28.91 -4.66 14.58
N GLU A 351 29.56 -5.79 14.30
CA GLU A 351 30.15 -6.06 12.98
C GLU A 351 29.06 -6.28 11.93
N MET A 352 27.96 -6.96 12.28
CA MET A 352 26.81 -7.13 11.39
C MET A 352 26.18 -5.79 11.04
N ASP A 353 25.98 -4.90 12.02
CA ASP A 353 25.38 -3.59 11.78
C ASP A 353 26.30 -2.69 10.96
N ARG A 354 27.61 -2.70 11.24
CA ARG A 354 28.58 -2.00 10.40
C ARG A 354 28.60 -2.54 8.98
N LEU A 355 28.47 -3.85 8.80
CA LEU A 355 28.41 -4.46 7.47
C LEU A 355 27.14 -4.07 6.73
N LYS A 356 25.98 -4.03 7.40
CA LYS A 356 24.72 -3.53 6.81
C LYS A 356 24.85 -2.07 6.38
N GLU A 357 25.44 -1.21 7.22
CA GLU A 357 25.66 0.20 6.92
C GLU A 357 26.55 0.38 5.68
N LEU A 358 27.65 -0.38 5.59
CA LEU A 358 28.57 -0.33 4.44
C LEU A 358 27.98 -0.94 3.17
N ALA A 359 27.18 -1.99 3.30
CA ALA A 359 26.62 -2.74 2.17
C ALA A 359 25.33 -2.11 1.62
N GLY A 360 24.55 -1.40 2.44
CA GLY A 360 23.27 -0.79 2.07
C GLY A 360 23.28 -0.06 0.73
N PRO A 361 24.28 0.80 0.43
CA PRO A 361 24.36 1.52 -0.85
C PRO A 361 24.68 0.64 -2.09
N ILE A 362 25.16 -0.59 -1.90
CA ILE A 362 25.77 -1.42 -2.96
C ILE A 362 24.95 -2.69 -3.24
N VAL A 363 24.18 -3.17 -2.25
CA VAL A 363 23.40 -4.41 -2.36
C VAL A 363 22.26 -4.24 -3.36
N ARG A 364 22.15 -5.20 -4.28
CA ARG A 364 21.04 -5.30 -5.24
C ARG A 364 20.05 -6.39 -4.81
N PRO A 365 18.78 -6.30 -5.21
CA PRO A 365 17.82 -7.38 -5.02
C PRO A 365 18.32 -8.69 -5.62
N VAL A 366 17.95 -9.80 -4.98
CA VAL A 366 18.14 -11.13 -5.56
C VAL A 366 16.89 -11.45 -6.37
N ASP A 367 17.05 -11.53 -7.68
CA ASP A 367 15.97 -11.95 -8.57
C ASP A 367 15.88 -13.48 -8.60
N VAL A 368 14.65 -14.00 -8.55
CA VAL A 368 14.38 -15.41 -8.77
C VAL A 368 14.27 -15.60 -10.27
N TYR A 369 15.32 -16.14 -10.89
CA TYR A 369 15.33 -16.44 -12.32
C TYR A 369 14.33 -17.56 -12.63
N ASN A 370 13.28 -17.23 -13.39
CA ASN A 370 12.42 -18.24 -13.99
C ASN A 370 13.13 -18.83 -15.21
N THR A 371 13.47 -20.11 -15.16
CA THR A 371 14.25 -20.77 -16.24
C THR A 371 13.44 -21.04 -17.51
N SER A 372 12.14 -20.73 -17.54
CA SER A 372 11.27 -20.95 -18.69
C SER A 372 11.17 -19.78 -19.69
N GLU A 373 11.92 -18.69 -19.50
CA GLU A 373 11.96 -17.54 -20.43
C GLU A 373 13.32 -17.37 -21.13
N VAL A 374 14.01 -18.48 -21.45
CA VAL A 374 15.22 -18.49 -22.31
C VAL A 374 14.98 -19.28 -23.59
#